data_AF-A0A437QM63-F1
#
_entry.id   AF-A0A437QM63-F1
#
_cell.length_a   1.000
_cell.length_b   1.000
_cell.length_c   1.000
_cell.angle_alpha   90.00
_cell.angle_beta   90.00
_cell.angle_gamma   90.00
#
_symmetry.space_group_name_H-M   'P 1'
#
loop_
_entity.id
_entity.type
_entity.pdbx_description
1 polymer ?
#
loop_
_entity_poly.entity_id
_entity_poly.type
_entity_poly.pdbx_seq_one_letter_code
_entity_poly.pdbx_strand_id
1 'polypeptide(L)'
;MFCRGVDIKSLPEAVQLGLRQHRAVDVFTDHSAEVLAAKQYFSAERRRFSGIAIDMLFDHFLIRHWSTFHPQPFDLYTKQLYQKLQTDLPQMPASMQPTVSAIIRQDWFLSYTDINQLGLALDRVAQRIRFANQFAGSIEDIQAHYVELEQLFLQFFPRLQQHVQQQRWLTAENPAR
;
A
#
# COMPACT_ATOMS: atom_id res chain seq x y z
N MET A 1 -4.19 11.69 -4.02
CA MET A 1 -4.02 11.04 -5.33
C MET A 1 -2.67 11.44 -5.89
N PHE A 2 -1.73 10.49 -5.94
CA PHE A 2 -0.45 10.68 -6.62
C PHE A 2 -0.71 11.21 -8.05
N CYS A 3 0.11 12.16 -8.53
CA CYS A 3 0.03 12.78 -9.87
C CYS A 3 -0.96 13.95 -10.09
N ARG A 4 -1.44 14.66 -9.07
CA ARG A 4 -2.13 15.96 -9.33
C ARG A 4 -1.14 16.95 -9.96
N GLY A 5 -1.38 17.34 -11.22
CA GLY A 5 -0.55 18.29 -11.97
C GLY A 5 0.61 17.69 -12.76
N VAL A 6 0.73 16.36 -12.85
CA VAL A 6 1.74 15.70 -13.69
C VAL A 6 1.16 15.40 -15.07
N ASP A 7 1.83 15.82 -16.14
CA ASP A 7 1.46 15.41 -17.49
C ASP A 7 1.86 13.95 -17.72
N ILE A 8 0.88 13.06 -17.53
CA ILE A 8 1.05 11.60 -17.62
C ILE A 8 1.60 11.19 -18.99
N LYS A 9 1.28 11.91 -20.07
CA LYS A 9 1.72 11.56 -21.43
C LYS A 9 3.21 11.78 -21.64
N SER A 10 3.82 12.68 -20.85
CA SER A 10 5.26 12.96 -20.89
C SER A 10 6.11 11.99 -20.06
N LEU A 11 5.48 11.12 -19.27
CA LEU A 11 6.19 10.14 -18.45
C LEU A 11 6.66 8.94 -19.29
N PRO A 12 7.77 8.28 -18.91
CA PRO A 12 8.18 7.04 -19.54
C PRO A 12 7.06 5.99 -19.51
N GLU A 13 6.95 5.17 -20.56
CA GLU A 13 5.87 4.19 -20.71
C GLU A 13 5.74 3.25 -19.50
N ALA A 14 6.88 2.80 -18.94
CA ALA A 14 6.91 1.99 -17.73
C ALA A 14 6.27 2.69 -16.52
N VAL A 15 6.45 4.00 -16.39
CA VAL A 15 5.85 4.81 -15.31
C VAL A 15 4.36 4.99 -15.55
N GLN A 16 3.94 5.20 -16.81
CA GLN A 16 2.52 5.25 -17.17
C GLN A 16 1.81 3.92 -16.88
N LEU A 17 2.46 2.79 -17.20
CA LEU A 17 1.97 1.46 -16.89
C LEU A 17 1.83 1.27 -15.38
N GLY A 18 2.86 1.64 -14.61
CA GLY A 18 2.80 1.60 -13.13
C GLY A 18 1.64 2.42 -12.57
N LEU A 19 1.38 3.62 -13.13
CA LEU A 19 0.24 4.44 -12.71
C LEU A 19 -1.11 3.80 -13.04
N ARG A 20 -1.25 3.16 -14.22
CA ARG A 20 -2.46 2.42 -14.58
C ARG A 20 -2.70 1.25 -13.63
N GLN A 21 -1.66 0.47 -13.35
CA GLN A 21 -1.72 -0.65 -12.42
C GLN A 21 -2.10 -0.20 -11.01
N HIS A 22 -1.48 0.87 -10.51
CA HIS A 22 -1.82 1.44 -9.21
C HIS A 22 -3.30 1.86 -9.13
N ARG A 23 -3.81 2.58 -10.14
CA ARG A 23 -5.23 2.96 -10.19
C ARG A 23 -6.18 1.77 -10.25
N ALA A 24 -5.80 0.70 -10.95
CA ALA A 24 -6.61 -0.50 -11.02
C ALA A 24 -6.70 -1.20 -9.65
N VAL A 25 -5.56 -1.29 -8.94
CA VAL A 25 -5.52 -1.77 -7.55
C VAL A 25 -6.42 -0.90 -6.67
N ASP A 26 -6.30 0.43 -6.73
CA ASP A 26 -7.12 1.35 -5.92
C ASP A 26 -8.62 1.12 -6.17
N VAL A 27 -9.04 1.08 -7.44
CA VAL A 27 -10.44 0.88 -7.83
C VAL A 27 -10.94 -0.48 -7.34
N PHE A 28 -10.16 -1.54 -7.50
CA PHE A 28 -10.56 -2.87 -7.04
C PHE A 28 -10.71 -2.91 -5.51
N THR A 29 -9.74 -2.35 -4.79
CA THR A 29 -9.73 -2.27 -3.32
C THR A 29 -10.92 -1.47 -2.81
N ASP A 30 -11.22 -0.30 -3.39
CA ASP A 30 -12.30 0.57 -2.92
C ASP A 30 -13.70 -0.02 -3.08
N HIS A 31 -13.89 -0.93 -4.05
CA HIS A 31 -15.16 -1.62 -4.31
C HIS A 31 -15.23 -3.04 -3.72
N SER A 32 -14.16 -3.50 -3.07
CA SER A 32 -14.09 -4.83 -2.47
C SER A 32 -15.05 -4.93 -1.27
N ALA A 33 -15.84 -6.01 -1.22
CA ALA A 33 -16.76 -6.28 -0.12
C ALA A 33 -16.01 -6.43 1.21
N GLU A 34 -14.82 -7.04 1.17
CA GLU A 34 -13.95 -7.27 2.32
C GLU A 34 -13.41 -5.95 2.88
N VAL A 35 -13.02 -5.01 2.00
CA VAL A 35 -12.54 -3.69 2.42
C VAL A 35 -13.69 -2.84 2.96
N LEU A 36 -14.87 -2.92 2.35
CA LEU A 36 -16.07 -2.24 2.85
C LEU A 36 -16.51 -2.79 4.22
N ALA A 37 -16.38 -4.10 4.44
CA ALA A 37 -16.60 -4.74 5.73
C ALA A 37 -15.53 -4.32 6.76
N ALA A 38 -14.25 -4.26 6.37
CA ALA A 38 -13.17 -3.82 7.24
C ALA A 38 -13.41 -2.40 7.80
N LYS A 39 -13.96 -1.48 6.97
CA LYS A 39 -14.33 -0.12 7.39
C LYS A 39 -15.39 -0.08 8.50
N GLN A 40 -16.17 -1.14 8.70
CA GLN A 40 -17.20 -1.20 9.74
C GLN A 40 -16.63 -1.42 11.14
N TYR A 41 -15.45 -2.05 11.25
CA TYR A 41 -14.76 -2.28 12.53
C TYR A 41 -14.15 -1.02 13.14
N PHE A 42 -14.08 0.08 12.39
CA PHE A 42 -13.64 1.36 12.92
C PHE A 42 -14.80 2.10 13.59
N SER A 43 -14.52 2.72 14.73
CA SER A 43 -15.46 3.58 15.45
C SER A 43 -15.97 4.73 14.58
N ALA A 44 -17.14 5.30 14.92
CA ALA A 44 -17.72 6.40 14.13
C ALA A 44 -16.78 7.61 13.99
N GLU A 45 -15.99 7.88 15.03
CA GLU A 45 -14.97 8.93 15.11
C GLU A 45 -13.83 8.72 14.09
N ARG A 46 -13.36 7.48 13.96
CA ARG A 46 -12.21 7.11 13.12
C ARG A 46 -12.61 6.66 11.71
N ARG A 47 -13.88 6.32 11.47
CA ARG A 47 -14.39 5.73 10.22
C ARG A 47 -14.09 6.56 8.98
N ARG A 48 -14.06 7.90 9.07
CA ARG A 48 -13.70 8.79 7.96
C ARG A 48 -12.31 8.50 7.38
N PHE A 49 -11.38 8.04 8.21
CA PHE A 49 -9.99 7.76 7.85
C PHE A 49 -9.66 6.26 7.85
N SER A 50 -10.66 5.40 8.09
CA SER A 50 -10.51 3.95 8.10
C SER A 50 -9.82 3.41 6.85
N GLY A 51 -10.05 4.01 5.67
CA GLY A 51 -9.35 3.61 4.44
C GLY A 51 -7.82 3.70 4.55
N ILE A 52 -7.30 4.76 5.19
CA ILE A 52 -5.85 4.91 5.40
C ILE A 52 -5.34 3.88 6.42
N ALA A 53 -6.09 3.65 7.49
CA ALA A 53 -5.72 2.65 8.48
C ALA A 53 -5.73 1.23 7.91
N ILE A 54 -6.72 0.90 7.09
CA ILE A 54 -6.87 -0.41 6.43
C ILE A 54 -5.73 -0.62 5.43
N ASP A 55 -5.37 0.38 4.65
CA ASP A 55 -4.24 0.32 3.70
C ASP A 55 -2.94 -0.06 4.42
N MET A 56 -2.60 0.68 5.47
CA MET A 56 -1.40 0.40 6.29
C MET A 56 -1.48 -0.93 7.05
N LEU A 57 -2.67 -1.33 7.50
CA LEU A 57 -2.90 -2.63 8.16
C LEU A 57 -2.77 -3.80 7.18
N PHE A 58 -3.24 -3.64 5.94
CA PHE A 58 -3.13 -4.67 4.92
C PHE A 58 -1.67 -4.85 4.47
N ASP A 59 -0.87 -3.78 4.45
CA ASP A 59 0.59 -3.88 4.29
C ASP A 59 1.22 -4.68 5.44
N HIS A 60 0.81 -4.43 6.69
CA HIS A 60 1.24 -5.23 7.85
C HIS A 60 0.89 -6.71 7.68
N PHE A 61 -0.35 -7.03 7.31
CA PHE A 61 -0.75 -8.42 7.12
C PHE A 61 -0.06 -9.08 5.93
N LEU A 62 0.19 -8.36 4.84
CA LEU A 62 0.94 -8.87 3.70
C LEU A 62 2.35 -9.31 4.12
N ILE A 63 3.01 -8.49 4.94
CA ILE A 63 4.35 -8.80 5.45
C ILE A 63 4.30 -9.98 6.42
N ARG A 64 3.32 -10.00 7.34
CA ARG A 64 3.11 -11.10 8.29
C ARG A 64 2.87 -12.43 7.58
N HIS A 65 2.11 -12.43 6.48
CA HIS A 65 1.75 -13.61 5.70
C HIS A 65 2.59 -13.78 4.43
N TRP A 66 3.76 -13.12 4.36
CA TRP A 66 4.53 -13.02 3.13
C TRP A 66 4.85 -14.36 2.48
N SER A 67 5.24 -15.35 3.28
CA SER A 67 5.56 -16.71 2.79
C SER A 67 4.39 -17.44 2.14
N THR A 68 3.15 -17.04 2.44
CA THR A 68 1.94 -17.58 1.82
C THR A 68 1.72 -17.01 0.42
N PHE A 69 2.08 -15.73 0.21
CA PHE A 69 1.75 -14.99 -1.00
C PHE A 69 2.92 -14.80 -1.96
N HIS A 70 4.14 -15.02 -1.50
CA HIS A 70 5.35 -14.82 -2.29
C HIS A 70 6.39 -15.92 -2.01
N PRO A 71 6.98 -16.53 -3.06
CA PRO A 71 7.91 -17.65 -2.88
C PRO A 71 9.28 -17.23 -2.35
N GLN A 72 9.70 -16.00 -2.59
CA GLN A 72 10.97 -15.47 -2.10
C GLN A 72 10.83 -14.98 -0.65
N PRO A 73 11.79 -15.26 0.25
CA PRO A 73 11.82 -14.70 1.61
C PRO A 73 11.77 -13.16 1.61
N PHE A 74 11.04 -12.60 2.58
CA PHE A 74 10.81 -11.16 2.69
C PHE A 74 12.12 -10.36 2.74
N ASP A 75 13.07 -10.75 3.59
CA ASP A 75 14.35 -10.06 3.77
C ASP A 75 15.19 -10.02 2.48
N LEU A 76 15.11 -11.08 1.66
CA LEU A 76 15.80 -11.10 0.38
C LEU A 76 15.12 -10.18 -0.63
N TYR A 77 13.79 -10.18 -0.64
CA TYR A 77 13.00 -9.32 -1.51
C TYR A 77 13.21 -7.83 -1.17
N THR A 78 13.11 -7.44 0.10
CA THR A 78 13.30 -6.04 0.53
C THR A 78 14.72 -5.55 0.25
N LYS A 79 15.74 -6.39 0.48
CA LYS A 79 17.13 -6.05 0.14
C LYS A 79 17.31 -5.79 -1.36
N GLN A 80 16.76 -6.65 -2.21
CA GLN A 80 16.82 -6.46 -3.67
C GLN A 80 16.04 -5.22 -4.11
N LEU A 81 14.87 -4.96 -3.52
CA LEU A 81 14.07 -3.79 -3.78
C LEU A 81 14.81 -2.50 -3.40
N TYR A 82 15.43 -2.44 -2.22
CA TYR A 82 16.20 -1.29 -1.78
C TYR A 82 17.42 -1.03 -2.67
N GLN A 83 18.13 -2.09 -3.08
CA GLN A 83 19.22 -1.96 -4.05
C GLN A 83 18.72 -1.36 -5.37
N LYS A 84 17.61 -1.87 -5.90
CA LYS A 84 17.00 -1.34 -7.12
C LYS A 84 16.59 0.13 -6.98
N LEU A 85 15.89 0.48 -5.89
CA LEU A 85 15.47 1.86 -5.61
C LEU A 85 16.67 2.80 -5.50
N GLN A 86 17.77 2.35 -4.89
CA GLN A 86 19.00 3.13 -4.77
C GLN A 86 19.69 3.33 -6.14
N THR A 87 19.74 2.29 -6.97
CA THR A 87 20.31 2.37 -8.33
C THR A 87 19.48 3.29 -9.23
N ASP A 88 18.16 3.22 -9.14
CA ASP A 88 17.24 3.99 -9.98
C ASP A 88 17.02 5.42 -9.45
N LEU A 89 17.40 5.72 -8.19
CA LEU A 89 17.17 7.01 -7.52
C LEU A 89 17.59 8.24 -8.36
N PRO A 90 18.76 8.27 -9.03
CA PRO A 90 19.16 9.42 -9.84
C PRO A 90 18.28 9.65 -11.07
N GLN A 91 17.56 8.62 -11.54
CA GLN A 91 16.67 8.69 -12.70
C GLN A 91 15.24 9.13 -12.30
N MET A 92 14.93 9.19 -11.01
CA MET A 92 13.63 9.60 -10.52
C MET A 92 13.47 11.12 -10.55
N PRO A 93 12.23 11.64 -10.71
CA PRO A 93 11.96 13.06 -10.59
C PRO A 93 12.49 13.63 -9.28
N ALA A 94 13.09 14.83 -9.31
CA ALA A 94 13.72 15.44 -8.14
C ALA A 94 12.78 15.56 -6.92
N SER A 95 11.48 15.74 -7.15
CA SER A 95 10.46 15.78 -6.09
C SER A 95 10.24 14.45 -5.37
N MET A 96 10.58 13.32 -6.01
CA MET A 96 10.40 11.96 -5.47
C MET A 96 11.63 11.47 -4.70
N GLN A 97 12.83 11.94 -5.04
CA GLN A 97 14.09 11.48 -4.47
C GLN A 97 14.16 11.60 -2.92
N PRO A 98 13.67 12.69 -2.27
CA PRO A 98 13.70 12.78 -0.81
C PRO A 98 12.88 11.68 -0.13
N THR A 99 11.70 11.37 -0.67
CA THR A 99 10.82 10.33 -0.13
C THR A 99 11.43 8.95 -0.30
N VAL A 100 11.93 8.62 -1.49
CA VAL A 100 12.56 7.30 -1.73
C VAL A 100 13.83 7.13 -0.90
N SER A 101 14.63 8.18 -0.74
CA SER A 101 15.79 8.17 0.15
C SER A 101 15.41 7.94 1.61
N ALA A 102 14.25 8.45 2.06
CA ALA A 102 13.75 8.19 3.39
C ALA A 102 13.27 6.74 3.57
N ILE A 103 12.55 6.19 2.57
CA ILE A 103 12.11 4.79 2.55
C ILE A 103 13.29 3.84 2.72
N ILE A 104 14.37 4.05 1.94
CA ILE A 104 15.57 3.21 2.01
C ILE A 104 16.27 3.36 3.37
N ARG A 105 16.49 4.61 3.83
CA ARG A 105 17.27 4.87 5.05
C ARG A 105 16.58 4.43 6.34
N GLN A 106 15.25 4.47 6.36
CA GLN A 106 14.46 4.21 7.57
C GLN A 106 13.81 2.83 7.55
N ASP A 107 14.12 2.00 6.56
CA ASP A 107 13.57 0.66 6.37
C ASP A 107 12.05 0.61 6.63
N TRP A 108 11.30 1.40 5.86
CA TRP A 108 9.86 1.56 6.12
C TRP A 108 9.11 0.23 6.12
N PHE A 109 9.56 -0.76 5.33
CA PHE A 109 8.94 -2.08 5.29
C PHE A 109 9.08 -2.83 6.62
N LEU A 110 10.20 -2.68 7.34
CA LEU A 110 10.36 -3.26 8.67
C LEU A 110 9.38 -2.65 9.68
N SER A 111 8.98 -1.38 9.53
CA SER A 111 8.01 -0.77 10.46
C SER A 111 6.62 -1.41 10.40
N TYR A 112 6.32 -2.16 9.36
CA TYR A 112 5.07 -2.88 9.20
C TYR A 112 5.15 -4.35 9.68
N THR A 113 6.29 -4.85 10.17
CA THR A 113 6.34 -6.21 10.75
C THR A 113 5.74 -6.28 12.15
N ASP A 114 5.69 -5.16 12.86
CA ASP A 114 5.26 -5.06 14.26
C ASP A 114 4.01 -4.18 14.38
N ILE A 115 2.99 -4.70 15.07
CA ILE A 115 1.70 -4.02 15.25
C ILE A 115 1.80 -2.72 16.07
N ASN A 116 2.74 -2.64 17.02
CA ASN A 116 3.00 -1.42 17.79
C ASN A 116 3.64 -0.36 16.89
N GLN A 117 4.55 -0.77 16.00
CA GLN A 117 5.18 0.11 15.03
C GLN A 117 4.16 0.63 14.00
N LEU A 118 3.17 -0.19 13.62
CA LEU A 118 2.01 0.24 12.82
C LEU A 118 1.23 1.36 13.53
N GLY A 119 0.96 1.21 14.83
CA GLY A 119 0.28 2.26 15.62
C GLY A 119 1.02 3.60 15.58
N LEU A 120 2.34 3.58 15.80
CA LEU A 120 3.18 4.80 15.70
C LEU A 120 3.17 5.39 14.29
N ALA A 121 3.16 4.55 13.25
CA ALA A 121 3.08 5.00 11.87
C ALA A 121 1.74 5.68 11.56
N LEU A 122 0.63 5.12 12.04
CA LEU A 122 -0.72 5.71 11.90
C LEU A 122 -0.79 7.09 12.57
N ASP A 123 -0.24 7.23 13.77
CA ASP A 123 -0.24 8.52 14.49
C ASP A 123 0.63 9.57 13.78
N ARG A 124 1.77 9.18 13.21
CA ARG A 124 2.57 10.08 12.36
C ARG A 124 1.82 10.52 11.12
N VAL A 125 0.99 9.66 10.54
CA VAL A 125 0.11 10.04 9.41
C VAL A 125 -0.95 11.03 9.90
N ALA A 126 -1.59 10.78 11.05
CA ALA A 126 -2.57 11.68 11.66
C ALA A 126 -2.00 13.09 11.87
N GLN A 127 -0.77 13.20 12.34
CA GLN A 127 -0.07 14.48 12.57
C GLN A 127 0.21 15.26 11.28
N ARG A 128 0.31 14.59 10.12
CA ARG A 128 0.54 15.24 8.82
C ARG A 128 -0.74 15.80 8.19
N ILE A 129 -1.90 15.39 8.68
CA ILE A 129 -3.20 15.89 8.22
C ILE A 129 -3.36 17.33 8.72
N ARG A 130 -3.42 18.28 7.78
CA ARG A 130 -3.37 19.74 8.07
C ARG A 130 -4.58 20.29 8.83
N PHE A 131 -5.63 19.49 9.00
CA PHE A 131 -6.88 19.89 9.64
C PHE A 131 -7.19 18.99 10.84
N ALA A 132 -7.99 19.51 11.76
CA ALA A 132 -8.43 18.77 12.94
C ALA A 132 -9.06 17.43 12.54
N ASN A 133 -8.56 16.36 13.15
CA ASN A 133 -8.95 14.98 12.83
C ASN A 133 -8.90 14.12 14.09
N GLN A 134 -9.56 12.97 14.03
CA GLN A 134 -9.62 11.98 15.11
C GLN A 134 -8.90 10.69 14.69
N PHE A 135 -7.92 10.78 13.77
CA PHE A 135 -7.26 9.60 13.23
C PHE A 135 -6.24 8.98 14.19
N ALA A 136 -5.59 9.80 15.02
CA ALA A 136 -4.61 9.33 16.00
C ALA A 136 -5.24 8.37 17.02
N GLY A 137 -4.61 7.21 17.26
CA GLY A 137 -5.12 6.11 18.08
C GLY A 137 -5.92 5.06 17.31
N SER A 138 -5.95 5.09 15.97
CA SER A 138 -6.69 4.09 15.15
C SER A 138 -6.22 2.65 15.38
N ILE A 139 -5.06 2.48 16.01
CA ILE A 139 -4.56 1.19 16.46
C ILE A 139 -5.48 0.52 17.49
N GLU A 140 -6.26 1.27 18.28
CA GLU A 140 -7.19 0.72 19.27
C GLU A 140 -8.30 -0.08 18.59
N ASP A 141 -8.93 0.48 17.54
CA ASP A 141 -9.94 -0.21 16.73
C ASP A 141 -9.34 -1.44 16.05
N ILE A 142 -8.11 -1.32 15.53
CA ILE A 142 -7.40 -2.42 14.87
C ILE A 142 -7.13 -3.57 15.85
N GLN A 143 -6.63 -3.26 17.05
CA GLN A 143 -6.30 -4.28 18.05
C GLN A 143 -7.55 -4.97 18.58
N ALA A 144 -8.65 -4.24 18.76
CA ALA A 144 -9.93 -4.79 19.19
C ALA A 144 -10.52 -5.80 18.19
N HIS A 145 -10.19 -5.65 16.90
CA HIS A 145 -10.77 -6.44 15.80
C HIS A 145 -9.69 -7.10 14.91
N TYR A 146 -8.51 -7.36 15.46
CA TYR A 146 -7.34 -7.76 14.69
C TYR A 146 -7.57 -9.06 13.91
N VAL A 147 -8.22 -10.04 14.55
CA VAL A 147 -8.48 -11.35 13.95
C VAL A 147 -9.50 -11.25 12.81
N GLU A 148 -10.56 -10.48 12.99
CA GLU A 148 -11.58 -10.26 11.96
C GLU A 148 -11.00 -9.51 10.76
N LEU A 149 -10.20 -8.48 11.01
CA LEU A 149 -9.51 -7.73 9.97
C LEU A 149 -8.49 -8.61 9.22
N GLU A 150 -7.77 -9.49 9.93
CA GLU A 150 -6.84 -10.46 9.32
C GLU A 150 -7.58 -11.43 8.40
N GLN A 151 -8.74 -11.95 8.83
CA GLN A 151 -9.55 -12.85 8.01
C GLN A 151 -10.05 -12.17 6.74
N LEU A 152 -10.49 -10.91 6.83
CA LEU A 152 -10.89 -10.12 5.66
C LEU A 152 -9.72 -9.92 4.69
N PHE A 153 -8.52 -9.64 5.21
CA PHE A 153 -7.31 -9.54 4.39
C PHE A 153 -7.00 -10.86 3.66
N LEU A 154 -7.04 -12.00 4.37
CA LEU A 154 -6.76 -13.32 3.80
C LEU A 154 -7.77 -13.73 2.71
N GLN A 155 -9.00 -13.23 2.77
CA GLN A 155 -10.00 -13.39 1.71
C GLN A 155 -9.77 -12.43 0.54
N PHE A 156 -9.42 -11.18 0.85
CA PHE A 156 -9.25 -10.11 -0.12
C PHE A 156 -8.01 -10.28 -1.00
N PHE A 157 -6.84 -10.51 -0.40
CA PHE A 157 -5.56 -10.39 -1.08
C PHE A 157 -5.38 -11.38 -2.26
N PRO A 158 -5.78 -12.67 -2.16
CA PRO A 158 -5.76 -13.58 -3.31
C PRO A 158 -6.59 -13.07 -4.50
N ARG A 159 -7.76 -12.45 -4.23
CA ARG A 159 -8.61 -11.88 -5.28
C ARG A 159 -7.96 -10.68 -5.94
N LEU A 160 -7.26 -9.85 -5.17
CA LEU A 160 -6.45 -8.76 -5.71
C LEU A 160 -5.32 -9.28 -6.59
N GLN A 161 -4.59 -10.32 -6.16
CA GLN A 161 -3.54 -10.93 -6.98
C GLN A 161 -4.09 -11.45 -8.31
N GLN A 162 -5.24 -12.14 -8.28
CA GLN A 162 -5.92 -12.63 -9.48
C GLN A 162 -6.34 -11.48 -10.40
N HIS A 163 -6.91 -10.40 -9.86
CA HIS A 163 -7.31 -9.22 -10.63
C HIS A 163 -6.11 -8.58 -11.34
N VAL A 164 -5.01 -8.35 -10.61
CA VAL A 164 -3.77 -7.77 -11.17
C VAL A 164 -3.16 -8.68 -12.22
N GLN A 165 -3.19 -10.00 -12.00
CA GLN A 165 -2.71 -10.96 -12.98
C GLN A 165 -3.53 -10.88 -14.27
N GLN A 166 -4.87 -10.90 -14.19
CA GLN A 166 -5.81 -10.74 -15.31
C GLN A 166 -5.54 -9.46 -16.13
N GLN A 167 -5.22 -8.35 -15.47
CA GLN A 167 -4.88 -7.10 -16.15
C GLN A 167 -3.49 -7.12 -16.81
N ARG A 168 -2.53 -7.85 -16.24
CA ARG A 168 -1.23 -8.09 -16.88
C ARG A 168 -1.37 -8.85 -18.20
N TRP A 169 -2.29 -9.80 -18.31
CA TRP A 169 -2.58 -10.49 -19.59
C TRP A 169 -3.10 -9.51 -20.66
N LEU A 170 -4.00 -8.59 -20.30
CA LEU A 170 -4.53 -7.57 -21.21
C LEU A 170 -3.47 -6.59 -21.74
N THR A 171 -2.30 -6.52 -21.10
CA THR A 171 -1.18 -5.67 -21.53
C THR A 171 -0.03 -6.46 -22.19
N ALA A 172 0.01 -7.78 -22.04
CA ALA A 172 1.00 -8.65 -22.69
C ALA A 172 0.59 -9.09 -24.11
N GLU A 173 -0.70 -9.07 -24.47
CA GLU A 173 -1.23 -9.47 -25.79
C GLU A 173 -1.47 -8.32 -26.78
N ASN A 174 -0.74 -7.20 -26.67
CA ASN A 174 -0.66 -6.25 -27.78
C ASN A 174 0.80 -5.95 -28.17
N PRO A 175 1.52 -6.91 -28.78
CA PRO A 175 2.59 -6.55 -29.68
C PRO A 175 1.93 -5.84 -30.87
N ALA A 176 1.96 -4.51 -30.84
CA ALA A 176 1.31 -3.66 -31.83
C ALA A 176 1.64 -4.11 -33.27
N ARG A 177 0.58 -4.27 -34.05
CA ARG A 177 0.55 -3.98 -35.48
C ARG A 177 0.92 -2.52 -35.73
#